data_AF-A0A532ASL1-F1
#
_entry.id   AF-A0A532ASL1-F1
#
_cell.length_a   1.000
_cell.length_b   1.000
_cell.length_c   1.000
_cell.angle_alpha   90.00
_cell.angle_beta   90.00
_cell.angle_gamma   90.00
#
_symmetry.space_group_name_H-M   'P 1'
#
loop_
_entity.id
_entity.type
_entity.pdbx_description
1 polymer ?
#
loop_
_entity_poly.entity_id
_entity_poly.type
_entity_poly.pdbx_seq_one_letter_code
_entity_poly.pdbx_strand_id
1 'polypeptide(L)' 'MVTDQPYAELDLRGVICPYNFVKTKLKLETMEQGQILSVLLDDGDPIQNVPRS' A
#
# COMPACT_ATOMS: atom_id res chain seq x y z
N MET A 1 0.26 -17.40 19.05
CA MET A 1 -0.88 -17.41 18.10
C MET A 1 -0.99 -15.99 17.58
N VAL A 2 -0.36 -15.67 16.45
CA VAL A 2 -0.46 -14.33 15.85
C VAL A 2 -1.70 -14.38 14.96
N THR A 3 -2.79 -13.80 15.42
CA THR A 3 -3.94 -13.54 14.54
C THR A 3 -3.56 -12.37 13.65
N ASP A 4 -2.89 -12.67 12.54
CA ASP A 4 -2.48 -11.73 11.48
C ASP A 4 -3.71 -11.28 10.65
N GLN A 5 -4.83 -11.02 11.32
CA GLN A 5 -6.02 -10.51 10.66
C GLN A 5 -5.84 -9.01 10.46
N PRO A 6 -5.89 -8.52 9.21
CA PRO A 6 -5.77 -7.09 8.96
C PRO A 6 -6.96 -6.38 9.62
N TYR A 7 -6.66 -5.32 10.36
CA TYR A 7 -7.67 -4.43 10.94
C TYR A 7 -8.47 -3.72 9.84
N ALA A 8 -7.80 -3.41 8.73
CA ALA A 8 -8.42 -2.82 7.55
C ALA A 8 -7.73 -3.30 6.28
N GLU A 9 -8.47 -3.25 5.17
CA GLU A 9 -7.96 -3.50 3.83
C GLU A 9 -8.11 -2.24 2.97
N LEU A 10 -7.13 -1.97 2.12
CA LEU A 10 -7.08 -0.84 1.20
C LEU A 10 -6.70 -1.33 -0.19
N ASP A 11 -7.68 -1.38 -1.10
CA ASP A 11 -7.45 -1.71 -2.50
C ASP A 11 -7.02 -0.47 -3.28
N LEU A 12 -5.81 -0.53 -3.84
CA LEU A 12 -5.20 0.53 -4.65
C LEU A 12 -4.77 0.01 -6.03
N ARG A 13 -5.34 -1.10 -6.49
CA ARG A 13 -5.24 -1.53 -7.89
C ARG A 13 -5.80 -0.44 -8.80
N GLY A 14 -5.09 -0.12 -9.88
CA GLY A 14 -5.34 0.96 -10.82
C GLY A 14 -4.90 2.34 -10.33
N VAL A 15 -4.41 2.45 -9.08
CA VAL A 15 -3.94 3.73 -8.53
C VAL A 15 -2.47 3.93 -8.84
N ILE A 16 -2.18 4.88 -9.72
CA ILE A 16 -0.82 5.22 -10.12
C ILE A 16 -0.01 5.82 -8.96
N CYS A 17 1.30 5.61 -8.97
CA CYS A 17 2.23 6.34 -8.12
C CYS A 17 2.20 7.85 -8.47
N PRO A 18 2.36 8.77 -7.48
CA PRO A 18 2.56 8.51 -6.06
C PRO A 18 1.25 8.40 -5.26
N TYR A 19 0.07 8.42 -5.90
CA TYR A 19 -1.21 8.48 -5.20
C TYR A 19 -1.48 7.24 -4.33
N ASN A 20 -1.03 6.06 -4.76
CA ASN A 20 -1.12 4.85 -3.94
C ASN A 20 -0.38 5.02 -2.60
N PHE A 21 0.85 5.54 -2.64
CA PHE A 21 1.65 5.82 -1.46
C PHE A 21 0.99 6.85 -0.55
N VAL A 22 0.51 7.96 -1.11
CA VAL A 22 -0.17 9.01 -0.34
C VAL A 22 -1.41 8.45 0.36
N LYS A 23 -2.23 7.67 -0.33
CA LYS A 23 -3.44 7.05 0.25
C LYS A 23 -3.11 6.05 1.36
N THR A 24 -2.11 5.19 1.15
CA THR A 24 -1.63 4.26 2.18
C THR A 24 -1.15 5.02 3.41
N LYS A 25 -0.35 6.08 3.22
CA LYS A 25 0.18 6.88 4.33
C LYS A 25 -0.92 7.57 5.13
N LEU A 26 -1.87 8.23 4.45
CA LEU A 26 -3.01 8.87 5.11
C LEU A 26 -3.84 7.85 5.91
N LYS A 27 -4.02 6.63 5.39
CA LYS A 27 -4.72 5.57 6.12
C LYS A 27 -3.95 5.16 7.38
N LEU A 28 -2.64 4.97 7.28
CA LEU A 28 -1.79 4.61 8.42
C LEU A 28 -1.76 5.72 9.50
N GLU A 29 -1.78 7.00 9.11
CA GLU A 29 -1.84 8.12 10.06
C GLU A 29 -3.13 8.15 10.90
N THR A 30 -4.19 7.49 10.43
CA THR A 30 -5.46 7.34 11.17
C THR A 30 -5.55 6.05 11.99
N MET A 31 -4.55 5.17 11.90
CA MET A 31 -4.53 3.87 12.57
C MET A 31 -3.73 3.90 13.87
N GLU A 32 -4.11 3.03 14.79
CA GLU A 32 -3.41 2.87 16.06
C GLU A 32 -2.20 1.94 15.90
N GLN A 33 -1.21 2.11 16.77
CA GLN A 33 -0.02 1.27 16.78
C GLN A 33 -0.40 -0.21 17.04
N GLY A 34 0.13 -1.11 16.21
CA GLY A 34 -0.17 -2.54 16.29
C GLY A 34 -1.34 -2.99 15.41
N GLN A 35 -2.09 -2.06 14.80
CA GLN A 35 -3.07 -2.40 13.77
C GLN A 35 -2.38 -2.70 12.43
N ILE A 36 -2.82 -3.78 11.77
CA ILE A 36 -2.29 -4.22 10.48
C ILE A 36 -3.19 -3.72 9.35
N LEU A 37 -2.61 -3.09 8.33
CA LEU A 37 -3.28 -2.67 7.10
C LEU A 37 -2.90 -3.61 5.95
N SER A 38 -3.88 -4.30 5.37
CA SER A 38 -3.71 -5.02 4.10
C SER A 38 -3.82 -4.03 2.94
N VAL A 39 -2.87 -4.04 1.99
CA VAL A 39 -2.89 -3.14 0.82
C VAL A 39 -2.78 -3.98 -0.44
N LEU A 40 -3.77 -3.88 -1.33
CA LEU A 40 -3.73 -4.52 -2.63
C LEU A 40 -3.19 -3.53 -3.66
N LEU A 41 -2.08 -3.88 -4.30
CA LEU A 41 -1.48 -3.15 -5.41
C LEU A 41 -1.55 -4.02 -6.65
N ASP A 42 -1.61 -3.39 -7.82
CA ASP A 42 -1.32 -4.12 -9.05
C ASP A 42 0.16 -4.50 -9.09
N ASP A 43 0.47 -5.55 -9.84
CA ASP A 43 1.82 -5.80 -10.32
C ASP A 43 2.19 -4.60 -11.20
N GLY A 44 2.83 -3.58 -10.61
CA GLY A 44 3.09 -2.32 -11.27
C GLY A 44 3.76 -2.53 -12.63
N ASP A 45 3.49 -1.64 -13.59
CA ASP A 45 4.18 -1.69 -14.87
C ASP A 45 5.69 -1.75 -14.63
N PRO A 46 6.41 -2.66 -15.30
CA PRO A 46 7.83 -2.86 -15.06
C PRO A 46 8.57 -1.54 -15.23
N ILE A 47 9.58 -1.39 -14.36
CA ILE A 47 10.67 -0.41 -14.33
C ILE A 47 11.46 -0.38 -15.66
N GLN A 48 10.81 -0.29 -16.82
CA GLN A 48 11.48 -0.19 -18.12
C GLN A 48 12.01 1.23 -18.39
N ASN A 49 11.56 2.21 -17.61
CA ASN A 49 11.98 3.61 -17.73
C ASN A 49 12.85 4.10 -16.56
N VAL A 50 13.43 3.22 -15.74
CA VAL A 50 14.51 3.66 -14.82
C VAL A 50 15.82 3.57 -15.60
N PRO A 51 16.44 4.70 -15.97
CA PRO A 51 17.79 4.65 -16.50
C PRO A 51 18.68 4.04 -15.43
N ARG A 52 19.48 3.06 -15.82
CA ARG A 52 20.63 2.59 -15.03
C ARG A 52 21.67 3.71 -15.02
N SER A 53 21.40 4.79 -14.30
CA SER A 53 22.38 5.81 -13.95
C SER A 53 23.04 5.48 -12.64
#